data_AF-A0A5Q3S2B0-F1
#
_entry.id   AF-A0A5Q3S2B0-F1
#
_cell.length_a   1.000
_cell.length_b   1.000
_cell.length_c   1.000
_cell.angle_alpha   90.00
_cell.angle_beta   90.00
_cell.angle_gamma   90.00
#
_symmetry.space_group_name_H-M   'P 1'
#
loop_
_entity.id
_entity.type
_entity.pdbx_description
1 polymer ?
#
loop_
_entity_poly.entity_id
_entity_poly.type
_entity_poly.pdbx_seq_one_letter_code
_entity_poly.pdbx_strand_id
1 'polypeptide(L)'
;MPQTKMIKYALAALAAAVLLGGVWYGGFQTAFKRQQVVIEQIKAEADKGRLKAEQAYAAELEKALAEQKKWQDFAQDQSAKLARANHELDRRAAAIEKEIHHVIEKDKSANGGHCVDGLGADSLRLYRQALGYAD
;
A
#
# COMPACT_ATOMS: atom_id res chain seq x y z
N MET A 1 -67.43 37.79 -59.86
CA MET A 1 -66.75 36.55 -59.42
C MET A 1 -65.26 36.72 -58.99
N PRO A 2 -64.80 37.80 -58.32
CA PRO A 2 -63.40 37.89 -57.83
C PRO A 2 -63.19 37.45 -56.37
N GLN A 3 -64.23 37.53 -55.52
CA GLN A 3 -64.17 37.26 -54.08
C GLN A 3 -63.75 35.81 -53.74
N THR A 4 -64.24 34.83 -54.49
CA THR A 4 -63.95 33.41 -54.29
C THR A 4 -62.52 33.01 -54.62
N LYS A 5 -61.79 33.78 -55.44
CA LYS A 5 -60.36 33.49 -55.73
C LYS A 5 -59.46 33.95 -54.58
N MET A 6 -59.73 35.12 -54.00
CA MET A 6 -58.94 35.64 -52.87
C MET A 6 -59.07 34.77 -51.62
N ILE A 7 -60.26 34.25 -51.33
CA ILE A 7 -60.48 33.33 -50.20
C ILE A 7 -59.67 32.04 -50.37
N LYS A 8 -59.56 31.50 -51.59
CA LYS A 8 -58.76 30.29 -51.87
C LYS A 8 -57.26 30.52 -51.68
N TYR A 9 -56.75 31.66 -52.13
CA TYR A 9 -55.33 32.01 -51.93
C TYR A 9 -55.00 32.29 -50.45
N ALA A 10 -55.92 32.91 -49.70
CA ALA A 10 -55.75 33.11 -48.26
C ALA A 10 -55.71 31.77 -47.50
N LEU A 11 -56.60 30.83 -47.85
CA LEU A 11 -56.61 29.48 -47.29
C LEU A 11 -55.32 28.70 -47.64
N ALA A 12 -54.84 28.82 -48.88
CA ALA A 12 -53.60 28.19 -49.30
C ALA A 12 -52.37 28.76 -48.57
N ALA A 13 -52.33 30.09 -48.36
CA ALA A 13 -51.27 30.75 -47.60
C ALA A 13 -51.26 30.32 -46.12
N LEU A 14 -52.44 30.19 -45.50
CA LEU A 14 -52.57 29.69 -44.13
C LEU A 14 -52.11 28.24 -44.00
N ALA A 15 -52.49 27.38 -44.95
CA ALA A 15 -52.04 25.99 -44.98
C ALA A 15 -50.51 25.87 -45.14
N ALA A 16 -49.91 26.71 -45.98
CA ALA A 16 -48.46 26.77 -46.15
C ALA A 16 -47.73 27.21 -44.87
N ALA A 17 -48.27 28.21 -44.15
CA ALA A 17 -47.70 28.67 -42.88
C ALA A 17 -47.75 27.58 -41.79
N VAL A 18 -48.84 26.83 -41.70
CA VAL A 18 -48.98 25.70 -40.75
C VAL A 18 -47.99 24.58 -41.06
N LEU A 19 -47.81 24.24 -42.34
CA LEU A 19 -46.83 23.23 -42.76
C LEU A 19 -45.40 23.64 -42.41
N LEU A 20 -45.03 24.90 -42.66
CA LEU A 20 -43.72 25.43 -42.31
C LEU A 20 -43.47 25.41 -40.80
N GLY A 21 -44.48 25.79 -40.00
CA GLY A 21 -44.41 25.71 -38.54
C GLY A 21 -44.23 24.28 -38.02
N GLY A 22 -44.93 23.31 -38.62
CA GLY A 22 -44.81 21.89 -38.27
C GLY A 22 -43.44 21.29 -38.58
N VAL A 23 -42.87 21.64 -39.75
CA VAL A 23 -41.51 21.21 -40.16
C VAL A 23 -40.45 21.80 -39.22
N TRP A 24 -40.58 23.09 -38.88
CA TRP A 24 -39.65 23.76 -37.97
C TRP A 24 -39.69 23.14 -36.56
N TYR A 25 -40.89 22.88 -36.03
CA TYR A 25 -41.06 22.27 -34.70
C TYR A 25 -40.55 20.82 -34.65
N GLY A 26 -40.82 20.02 -35.69
CA GLY A 26 -40.31 18.65 -35.81
C GLY A 26 -38.79 18.58 -35.87
N GLY A 27 -38.16 19.47 -36.64
CA GLY A 27 -36.71 19.60 -36.73
C GLY A 27 -36.06 20.03 -35.41
N PHE A 28 -36.67 20.97 -34.69
CA PHE A 28 -36.18 21.44 -33.40
C PHE A 28 -36.22 20.34 -32.32
N GLN A 29 -37.32 19.58 -32.25
CA GLN A 29 -37.40 18.45 -31.30
C GLN A 29 -36.41 17.34 -31.62
N THR A 30 -36.17 17.04 -32.90
CA THR A 30 -35.19 16.01 -33.28
C THR A 30 -33.75 16.46 -32.99
N ALA A 31 -33.42 17.73 -33.19
CA ALA A 31 -32.13 18.29 -32.83
C ALA A 31 -31.88 18.23 -31.31
N PHE A 32 -32.88 18.60 -30.50
CA PHE A 32 -32.79 18.51 -29.03
C PHE A 32 -32.59 17.08 -28.52
N LYS A 33 -33.34 16.10 -29.06
CA LYS A 33 -33.17 14.69 -28.69
C LYS A 33 -31.78 14.18 -29.03
N ARG A 34 -31.24 14.55 -30.20
CA ARG A 34 -29.86 14.19 -30.59
C ARG A 34 -28.83 14.79 -29.65
N GLN A 35 -28.99 16.05 -29.24
CA GLN A 35 -28.10 16.67 -28.26
C GLN A 35 -28.16 15.98 -26.89
N GLN A 36 -29.34 15.62 -26.40
CA GLN A 36 -29.47 14.89 -25.13
C GLN A 36 -28.73 13.55 -25.16
N VAL A 37 -28.85 12.79 -26.24
CA VAL A 37 -28.12 11.52 -26.40
C VAL A 37 -26.60 11.74 -26.37
N VAL A 38 -26.10 12.78 -27.06
CA VAL A 38 -24.67 13.10 -27.05
C VAL A 38 -24.21 13.53 -25.65
N ILE A 39 -25.00 14.35 -24.95
CA ILE A 39 -24.68 14.77 -23.57
C ILE A 39 -24.67 13.57 -22.62
N GLU A 40 -25.63 12.65 -22.73
CA GLU A 40 -25.67 11.42 -21.93
C GLU A 40 -24.49 10.50 -22.24
N GLN A 41 -24.08 10.37 -23.51
CA GLN A 41 -22.89 9.61 -23.89
C GLN A 41 -21.61 10.22 -23.31
N ILE A 42 -21.44 11.54 -23.40
CA ILE A 42 -20.30 12.25 -22.82
C ILE A 42 -20.26 12.06 -21.30
N LYS A 43 -21.40 12.16 -20.61
CA LYS A 43 -21.48 11.91 -19.16
C LYS A 43 -21.11 10.46 -18.82
N ALA A 44 -21.67 9.49 -19.53
CA ALA A 44 -21.38 8.08 -19.31
C ALA A 44 -19.90 7.74 -19.56
N GLU A 45 -19.27 8.38 -20.54
CA GLU A 45 -17.85 8.21 -20.82
C GLU A 45 -16.96 8.88 -19.76
N ALA A 46 -17.35 10.08 -19.28
CA ALA A 46 -16.69 10.74 -18.16
C ALA A 46 -16.79 9.91 -16.87
N ASP A 47 -17.96 9.34 -16.56
CA ASP A 47 -18.17 8.49 -15.39
C ASP A 47 -17.33 7.20 -15.48
N LYS A 48 -17.28 6.57 -16.65
CA LYS A 48 -16.37 5.43 -16.91
C LYS A 48 -14.90 5.82 -16.74
N GLY A 49 -14.51 7.01 -17.19
CA GLY A 49 -13.16 7.54 -17.01
C GLY A 49 -12.81 7.73 -15.54
N ARG A 50 -13.72 8.32 -14.76
CA ARG A 50 -13.56 8.51 -13.31
C ARG A 50 -13.44 7.18 -12.57
N LEU A 51 -14.32 6.22 -12.86
CA LEU A 51 -14.28 4.89 -12.25
C LEU A 51 -12.96 4.16 -12.57
N LYS A 52 -12.47 4.24 -13.81
CA LYS A 52 -11.18 3.64 -14.18
C LYS A 52 -10.01 4.32 -13.47
N ALA A 53 -10.03 5.65 -13.35
CA ALA A 53 -9.01 6.39 -12.63
C ALA A 53 -9.00 6.00 -11.15
N GLU A 54 -10.17 5.96 -10.51
CA GLU A 54 -10.31 5.56 -9.11
C GLU A 54 -9.85 4.11 -8.86
N GLN A 55 -10.18 3.19 -9.76
CA GLN A 55 -9.67 1.81 -9.70
C GLN A 55 -8.15 1.73 -9.88
N ALA A 56 -7.57 2.51 -10.79
CA ALA A 56 -6.13 2.55 -10.99
C ALA A 56 -5.41 3.10 -9.74
N TYR A 57 -5.91 4.20 -9.18
CA TYR A 57 -5.39 4.77 -7.93
C TYR A 57 -5.55 3.82 -6.75
N ALA A 58 -6.70 3.13 -6.62
CA ALA A 58 -6.91 2.13 -5.57
C ALA A 58 -5.92 0.96 -5.70
N ALA A 59 -5.69 0.47 -6.92
CA ALA A 59 -4.73 -0.61 -7.17
C ALA A 59 -3.27 -0.19 -6.88
N GLU A 60 -2.90 1.06 -7.18
CA GLU A 60 -1.59 1.60 -6.80
C GLU A 60 -1.45 1.75 -5.29
N LEU A 61 -2.51 2.22 -4.61
CA LEU A 61 -2.53 2.36 -3.16
C LEU A 61 -2.40 1.00 -2.46
N GLU A 62 -3.11 -0.03 -2.95
CA GLU A 62 -2.99 -1.39 -2.41
C GLU A 62 -1.58 -1.96 -2.59
N LYS A 63 -0.93 -1.72 -3.73
CA LYS A 63 0.47 -2.13 -3.94
C LYS A 63 1.42 -1.43 -2.97
N ALA A 64 1.25 -0.11 -2.79
CA ALA A 64 2.07 0.66 -1.86
C ALA A 64 1.87 0.20 -0.41
N LEU A 65 0.63 -0.07 0.00
CA LEU A 65 0.31 -0.61 1.33
C LEU A 65 0.88 -2.02 1.52
N ALA A 66 0.81 -2.89 0.52
CA ALA A 66 1.39 -4.22 0.57
C ALA A 66 2.92 -4.17 0.72
N GLU A 67 3.58 -3.26 0.00
CA GLU A 67 5.03 -3.06 0.13
C GLU A 67 5.40 -2.47 1.50
N GLN A 68 4.67 -1.46 1.97
CA GLN A 68 4.87 -0.89 3.32
C GLN A 68 4.72 -1.97 4.40
N LYS A 69 3.67 -2.79 4.30
CA LYS A 69 3.42 -3.88 5.23
C LYS A 69 4.56 -4.90 5.21
N LYS A 70 5.03 -5.28 4.02
CA LYS A 70 6.17 -6.20 3.87
C LYS A 70 7.43 -5.66 4.57
N TRP A 71 7.72 -4.37 4.41
CA TRP A 71 8.87 -3.74 5.07
C TRP A 71 8.70 -3.62 6.58
N GLN A 72 7.49 -3.33 7.08
CA GLN A 72 7.22 -3.33 8.52
C GLN A 72 7.36 -4.73 9.13
N ASP A 73 6.76 -5.74 8.50
CA ASP A 73 6.84 -7.13 8.97
C ASP A 73 8.30 -7.60 8.97
N PHE A 74 9.08 -7.24 7.94
CA PHE A 74 10.52 -7.52 7.88
C PHE A 74 11.29 -6.80 9.01
N ALA A 75 11.07 -5.51 9.21
CA ALA A 75 11.73 -4.74 10.25
C ALA A 75 11.40 -5.27 11.65
N GLN A 76 10.15 -5.67 11.88
CA GLN A 76 9.72 -6.26 13.15
C GLN A 76 10.37 -7.63 13.39
N ASP A 77 10.44 -8.50 12.39
CA ASP A 77 11.13 -9.79 12.49
C ASP A 77 12.63 -9.62 12.78
N GLN A 78 13.30 -8.71 12.06
CA GLN A 78 14.71 -8.40 12.31
C GLN A 78 14.93 -7.82 13.72
N SER A 79 14.05 -6.93 14.17
CA SER A 79 14.11 -6.37 15.52
C SER A 79 13.92 -7.44 16.59
N ALA A 80 12.98 -8.38 16.37
CA ALA A 80 12.75 -9.49 17.28
C ALA A 80 13.94 -10.47 17.32
N LYS A 81 14.55 -10.76 16.16
CA LYS A 81 15.77 -11.58 16.08
C LYS A 81 16.94 -10.92 16.81
N LEU A 82 17.13 -9.62 16.61
CA LEU A 82 18.17 -8.85 17.28
C LEU A 82 17.96 -8.83 18.80
N ALA A 83 16.72 -8.58 19.26
CA ALA A 83 16.41 -8.60 20.69
C ALA A 83 16.68 -9.98 21.32
N ARG A 84 16.35 -11.08 20.62
CA ARG A 84 16.67 -12.44 21.09
C ARG A 84 18.17 -12.68 21.14
N ALA A 85 18.90 -12.29 20.10
CA ALA A 85 20.36 -12.43 20.06
C ALA A 85 21.04 -11.65 21.19
N ASN A 86 20.64 -10.40 21.41
CA ASN A 86 21.14 -9.59 22.51
C ASN A 86 20.84 -10.22 23.87
N HIS A 87 19.61 -10.69 24.08
CA HIS A 87 19.26 -11.37 25.33
C HIS A 87 20.07 -12.67 25.54
N GLU A 88 20.38 -13.41 24.46
CA GLU A 88 21.26 -14.58 24.56
C GLU A 88 22.70 -14.19 24.90
N LEU A 89 23.22 -13.12 24.29
CA LEU A 89 24.54 -12.57 24.61
C LEU A 89 24.60 -12.14 26.08
N ASP A 90 23.60 -11.41 26.57
CA ASP A 90 23.52 -10.97 27.97
C ASP A 90 23.49 -12.17 28.93
N ARG A 91 22.71 -13.21 28.61
CA ARG A 91 22.70 -14.44 29.42
C ARG A 91 24.04 -15.14 29.44
N ARG A 92 24.73 -15.24 28.29
CA ARG A 92 26.06 -15.85 28.20
C ARG A 92 27.09 -15.04 28.96
N ALA A 93 27.07 -13.70 28.85
CA ALA A 93 27.95 -12.81 29.58
C ALA A 93 27.76 -12.97 31.10
N ALA A 94 26.51 -12.96 31.58
CA ALA A 94 26.21 -13.15 33.00
C ALA A 94 26.59 -14.55 33.51
N ALA A 95 26.48 -15.59 32.67
CA ALA A 95 26.93 -16.93 33.02
C ALA A 95 28.46 -16.99 33.15
N ILE A 96 29.19 -16.44 32.17
CA ILE A 96 30.66 -16.38 32.20
C ILE A 96 31.15 -15.59 33.42
N GLU A 97 30.52 -14.45 33.73
CA GLU A 97 30.88 -13.64 34.90
C GLU A 97 30.79 -14.44 36.21
N LYS A 98 29.73 -15.25 36.37
CA LYS A 98 29.60 -16.14 37.53
C LYS A 98 30.64 -17.25 37.54
N GLU A 99 30.92 -17.84 36.39
CA GLU A 99 31.89 -18.93 36.26
C GLU A 99 33.33 -18.48 36.53
N ILE A 100 33.69 -17.22 36.22
CA ILE A 100 35.04 -16.67 36.47
C ILE A 100 35.45 -16.86 37.94
N HIS A 101 34.59 -16.50 38.89
CA HIS A 101 34.90 -16.67 40.31
C HIS A 101 35.08 -18.15 40.68
N HIS A 102 34.25 -19.03 40.12
CA HIS A 102 34.32 -20.45 40.40
C HIS A 102 35.61 -21.08 39.86
N VAL A 103 36.02 -20.76 38.63
CA VAL A 103 37.25 -21.31 38.04
C VAL A 103 38.50 -20.77 38.71
N ILE A 104 38.51 -19.51 39.18
CA ILE A 104 39.63 -18.94 39.94
C ILE A 104 39.83 -19.69 41.27
N GLU A 105 38.75 -19.93 42.03
CA GLU A 105 38.84 -20.68 43.28
C GLU A 105 39.26 -22.14 43.04
N LYS A 106 38.83 -22.73 41.93
CA LYS A 106 39.24 -24.07 41.53
C LYS A 106 40.73 -24.14 41.16
N ASP A 107 41.22 -23.18 40.39
CA ASP A 107 42.65 -23.05 40.05
C ASP A 107 43.51 -22.83 41.31
N LYS A 108 43.05 -21.99 42.24
CA LYS A 108 43.71 -21.79 43.55
C LYS A 108 43.74 -23.07 44.39
N SER A 109 42.64 -23.82 44.41
CA SER A 109 42.55 -25.10 45.12
C SER A 109 43.48 -26.15 44.51
N ALA A 110 43.57 -26.21 43.18
CA ALA A 110 44.51 -27.08 42.46
C ALA A 110 45.97 -26.72 42.73
N ASN A 111 46.27 -25.45 43.02
CA ASN A 111 47.59 -24.95 43.40
C ASN A 111 47.85 -24.98 44.92
N GLY A 112 47.22 -25.91 45.64
CA GLY A 112 47.44 -26.08 47.08
C GLY A 112 46.93 -24.93 47.95
N GLY A 113 45.96 -24.14 47.46
CA GLY A 113 45.40 -22.99 48.15
C GLY A 113 46.17 -21.68 47.93
N HIS A 114 47.27 -21.71 47.18
CA HIS A 114 48.05 -20.53 46.82
C HIS A 114 47.50 -19.88 45.54
N CYS A 115 47.54 -18.54 45.49
CA CYS A 115 47.20 -17.81 44.28
C CYS A 115 48.08 -18.28 43.11
N VAL A 116 47.47 -18.44 41.94
CA VAL A 116 48.18 -18.74 40.69
C VAL A 116 48.71 -17.42 40.12
N ASP A 117 49.96 -17.39 39.70
CA ASP A 117 50.55 -16.22 39.03
C ASP A 117 50.12 -16.24 37.55
N GLY A 118 49.05 -15.49 37.23
CA GLY A 118 48.40 -15.50 35.92
C GLY A 118 47.09 -16.32 35.87
N LEU A 119 46.68 -16.75 34.67
CA LEU A 119 45.51 -17.61 34.48
C LEU A 119 45.90 -19.09 34.69
N GLY A 120 45.20 -19.78 35.59
CA GLY A 120 45.33 -21.22 35.76
C GLY A 120 44.68 -22.02 34.63
N ALA A 121 44.77 -23.35 34.72
CA ALA A 121 44.35 -24.23 33.63
C ALA A 121 42.83 -24.20 33.39
N ASP A 122 42.03 -24.13 34.46
CA ASP A 122 40.56 -24.06 34.34
C ASP A 122 40.12 -22.68 33.82
N SER A 123 40.74 -21.59 34.28
CA SER A 123 40.45 -20.24 33.78
C SER A 123 40.89 -20.01 32.33
N LEU A 124 42.01 -20.60 31.88
CA LEU A 124 42.41 -20.59 30.46
C LEU A 124 41.41 -21.33 29.57
N ARG A 125 40.86 -22.44 30.04
CA ARG A 125 39.82 -23.19 29.30
C ARG A 125 38.54 -22.38 29.21
N LEU A 126 38.08 -21.77 30.31
CA LEU A 126 36.91 -20.89 30.29
C LEU A 126 37.10 -19.71 29.31
N TYR A 127 38.30 -19.11 29.28
CA TYR A 127 38.62 -18.03 28.34
C TYR A 127 38.57 -18.48 26.88
N ARG A 128 39.14 -19.65 26.55
CA ARG A 128 39.06 -20.24 25.21
C ARG A 128 37.62 -20.51 24.79
N GLN A 129 36.84 -21.09 25.69
CA GLN A 129 35.42 -21.37 25.47
C GLN A 129 34.61 -20.09 25.25
N ALA A 130 34.87 -19.03 26.02
CA ALA A 130 34.22 -17.73 25.88
C ALA A 130 34.51 -17.06 24.52
N LEU A 131 35.71 -17.30 23.97
CA LEU A 131 36.10 -16.83 22.64
C LEU A 131 35.60 -17.74 21.50
N GLY A 132 34.91 -18.84 21.81
CA GLY A 132 34.37 -19.78 20.82
C GLY A 132 35.38 -20.79 20.29
N TYR A 133 36.56 -20.93 20.92
CA TYR A 133 37.44 -22.06 20.66
C TYR A 133 36.89 -23.30 21.37
N ALA A 134 36.66 -24.37 20.61
CA ALA A 134 36.37 -25.67 21.20
C ALA A 134 37.64 -26.24 21.88
N ASP A 135 37.43 -27.04 22.93
CA ASP A 135 38.46 -27.66 23.77
C ASP A 135 39.51 -28.47 22.97
#